data_AF-A0A508T4A1-F1
#
_entry.id   AF-A0A508T4A1-F1
#
_cell.length_a   1.000
_cell.length_b   1.000
_cell.length_c   1.000
_cell.angle_alpha   90.00
_cell.angle_beta   90.00
_cell.angle_gamma   90.00
#
_symmetry.space_group_name_H-M   'P 1'
#
loop_
_entity.id
_entity.type
_entity.pdbx_description
1 polymer ?
#
loop_
_entity_poly.entity_id
_entity_poly.type
_entity_poly.pdbx_seq_one_letter_code
_entity_poly.pdbx_strand_id
1 'polypeptide(L)'
;MKVVLEISLTREGRLVEQPSVSPESSATASDYAQAYQKSALRALTECQPYTLPAEYYEQWKHFMPIFVELPAPPKEKGKPGTGLFDTRTPSICRGC
;
A
#
# COMPACT_ATOMS: atom_id res chain seq x y z
N MET A 1 12.21 6.52 -3.73
CA MET A 1 11.49 6.11 -4.97
C MET A 1 9.98 6.29 -4.78
N LYS A 2 9.21 6.57 -5.85
CA LYS A 2 7.74 6.69 -5.82
C LYS A 2 7.12 5.77 -6.89
N VAL A 3 6.20 4.89 -6.49
CA VAL A 3 5.38 4.07 -7.38
C VAL A 3 3.92 4.46 -7.20
N VAL A 4 3.27 4.87 -8.28
CA VAL A 4 1.83 5.15 -8.31
C VAL A 4 1.15 4.00 -9.04
N LEU A 5 0.17 3.38 -8.38
CA LEU A 5 -0.64 2.33 -8.99
C LEU A 5 -2.04 2.87 -9.19
N GLU A 6 -2.72 2.41 -10.25
CA GLU A 6 -4.12 2.72 -10.51
C GLU A 6 -4.95 1.46 -10.25
N ILE A 7 -5.98 1.60 -9.41
CA ILE A 7 -6.86 0.47 -9.06
C ILE A 7 -8.33 0.85 -9.09
N SER A 8 -9.12 -0.12 -9.53
CA SER A 8 -10.57 -0.08 -9.54
C SER A 8 -11.11 -1.23 -8.70
N LEU A 9 -12.06 -0.94 -7.81
CA LEU A 9 -12.66 -1.89 -6.88
C LEU A 9 -14.17 -2.06 -7.15
N THR A 10 -14.65 -3.28 -6.95
CA THR A 10 -16.08 -3.60 -6.86
C THR A 10 -16.66 -3.11 -5.54
N ARG A 11 -17.99 -3.08 -5.42
CA ARG A 11 -18.67 -2.66 -4.18
C ARG A 11 -18.36 -3.59 -3.00
N GLU A 12 -17.95 -4.81 -3.27
CA GLU A 12 -17.54 -5.82 -2.30
C GLU A 12 -16.05 -5.71 -1.92
N GLY A 13 -15.34 -4.69 -2.44
CA GLY A 13 -13.93 -4.46 -2.16
C GLY A 13 -12.99 -5.42 -2.90
N ARG A 14 -13.40 -6.00 -4.03
CA ARG A 14 -12.52 -6.82 -4.89
C ARG A 14 -11.98 -6.00 -6.05
N LEU A 15 -10.84 -6.39 -6.60
CA LEU A 15 -10.24 -5.72 -7.74
C LEU A 15 -11.07 -6.08 -8.97
N VAL A 16 -11.45 -5.06 -9.73
CA VAL A 16 -12.13 -5.26 -11.02
C VAL A 16 -11.15 -5.89 -12.02
N GLU A 17 -9.90 -5.45 -11.97
CA GLU A 17 -8.81 -5.86 -12.84
C GLU A 17 -7.47 -5.82 -12.11
N GLN A 18 -6.43 -6.34 -12.75
CA GLN A 18 -5.07 -6.29 -12.21
C GLN A 18 -4.62 -4.83 -12.04
N PRO A 19 -4.05 -4.44 -10.88
CA PRO A 19 -3.51 -3.10 -10.70
C PRO A 19 -2.47 -2.76 -11.78
N SER A 20 -2.56 -1.55 -12.32
CA SER A 20 -1.62 -1.06 -13.33
C SER A 20 -0.72 0.03 -12.74
N VAL A 21 0.42 0.27 -13.38
CA VAL A 21 1.35 1.33 -12.95
C VAL A 21 1.02 2.61 -13.70
N SER A 22 0.74 3.68 -12.96
CA SER A 22 0.43 4.99 -13.52
C SER A 22 1.70 5.63 -14.11
N PRO A 23 1.57 6.42 -15.21
CA PRO A 23 2.67 7.19 -15.77
C PRO A 23 3.27 8.23 -14.80
N GLU A 24 2.57 8.56 -13.70
CA GLU A 24 3.09 9.45 -12.65
C GLU A 24 4.11 8.77 -11.70
N SER A 25 4.36 7.48 -11.89
CA SER A 25 5.40 6.73 -11.19
C SER A 25 6.79 7.23 -11.60
N SER A 26 7.69 7.45 -10.63
CA SER A 26 9.08 7.85 -10.89
C SER A 26 10.07 6.72 -10.65
N ALA A 27 9.61 5.46 -10.79
CA ALA A 27 10.45 4.29 -10.70
C ALA A 27 11.53 4.32 -11.80
N THR A 28 12.80 4.25 -11.41
CA THR A 28 13.93 4.14 -12.34
C THR A 28 13.99 2.73 -12.94
N ALA A 29 14.63 2.52 -14.08
CA ALA A 29 14.77 1.20 -14.71
C ALA A 29 15.81 0.29 -14.01
N SER A 30 15.88 0.33 -12.67
CA SER A 30 16.76 -0.54 -11.88
C SER A 30 16.06 -1.82 -11.46
N ASP A 31 16.81 -2.91 -11.26
CA ASP A 31 16.27 -4.18 -10.76
C ASP A 31 15.55 -4.01 -9.42
N TYR A 32 16.10 -3.15 -8.55
CA TYR A 32 15.49 -2.80 -7.28
C TYR A 32 14.12 -2.15 -7.45
N ALA A 33 14.00 -1.17 -8.35
CA ALA A 33 12.74 -0.50 -8.62
C ALA A 33 11.69 -1.45 -9.20
N GLN A 34 12.10 -2.38 -10.08
CA GLN A 34 11.20 -3.42 -10.56
C GLN A 34 10.72 -4.35 -9.44
N ALA A 35 11.61 -4.76 -8.54
CA ALA A 35 11.25 -5.59 -7.39
C ALA A 35 10.28 -4.86 -6.45
N TYR A 36 10.52 -3.58 -6.19
CA TYR A 36 9.65 -2.75 -5.36
C TYR A 36 8.26 -2.57 -5.99
N GLN A 37 8.20 -2.29 -7.30
CA GLN A 37 6.94 -2.23 -8.04
C GLN A 37 6.17 -3.56 -7.97
N LYS A 38 6.85 -4.69 -8.19
CA LYS A 38 6.23 -6.03 -8.07
C LYS A 38 5.72 -6.28 -6.65
N SER A 39 6.45 -5.84 -5.63
CA SER A 39 6.02 -5.93 -4.24
C SER A 39 4.77 -5.11 -3.97
N ALA A 40 4.66 -3.89 -4.51
CA ALA A 40 3.48 -3.05 -4.37
C ALA A 40 2.24 -3.67 -5.04
N LEU A 41 2.40 -4.20 -6.27
CA LEU A 41 1.34 -4.91 -6.99
C LEU A 41 0.85 -6.15 -6.21
N ARG A 42 1.79 -6.91 -5.65
CA ARG A 42 1.49 -8.08 -4.81
C ARG A 42 0.70 -7.69 -3.57
N ALA A 43 1.13 -6.66 -2.85
CA ALA A 43 0.43 -6.18 -1.66
C ALA A 43 -1.03 -5.82 -1.97
N LEU A 44 -1.30 -5.11 -3.08
CA LEU A 44 -2.67 -4.78 -3.47
C LEU A 44 -3.52 -6.01 -3.83
N THR A 45 -2.90 -7.04 -4.40
CA THR A 45 -3.59 -8.27 -4.78
C THR A 45 -3.88 -9.15 -3.56
N GLU A 46 -2.97 -9.21 -2.59
CA GLU A 46 -3.12 -10.02 -1.38
C GLU A 46 -4.11 -9.41 -0.37
N CYS A 47 -4.23 -8.07 -0.33
CA CYS A 47 -5.16 -7.38 0.58
C CYS A 47 -6.65 -7.53 0.24
N GLN A 48 -7.00 -8.29 -0.80
CA GLN A 48 -8.39 -8.51 -1.19
C GLN A 48 -9.11 -9.44 -0.19
N PRO A 49 -10.37 -9.16 0.21
CA PRO A 49 -11.18 -8.00 -0.13
C PRO A 49 -10.95 -6.80 0.80
N TYR A 50 -11.00 -5.59 0.24
CA TYR A 50 -10.90 -4.35 0.98
C TYR A 50 -12.18 -4.07 1.79
N THR A 51 -12.05 -3.91 3.11
CA THR A 51 -13.17 -3.54 3.97
C THR A 51 -13.35 -2.02 3.96
N LEU A 52 -14.20 -1.52 3.05
CA LEU A 52 -14.48 -0.10 2.86
C LEU A 52 -15.98 0.20 3.08
N PRO A 53 -16.36 1.37 3.64
CA PRO A 53 -17.76 1.70 3.87
C PRO A 53 -18.56 1.81 2.56
N ALA A 54 -19.64 1.05 2.45
CA ALA A 54 -20.41 0.93 1.21
C ALA A 54 -21.11 2.25 0.81
N GLU A 55 -21.41 3.13 1.78
CA GLU A 55 -22.00 4.45 1.49
C GLU A 55 -21.08 5.36 0.67
N TYR A 56 -19.77 5.15 0.72
CA TYR A 56 -18.77 5.98 0.03
C TYR A 56 -18.24 5.32 -1.24
N TYR A 57 -18.90 4.28 -1.75
CA TYR A 57 -18.44 3.52 -2.92
C TYR A 57 -18.01 4.41 -4.10
N GLU A 58 -18.80 5.43 -4.44
CA GLU A 58 -18.47 6.34 -5.55
C GLU A 58 -17.16 7.12 -5.35
N GLN A 59 -16.69 7.26 -4.10
CA GLN A 59 -15.46 7.97 -3.74
C GLN A 59 -14.23 7.05 -3.79
N TRP A 60 -14.38 5.76 -3.49
CA TRP A 60 -13.25 4.82 -3.37
C TRP A 60 -13.23 3.71 -4.43
N LYS A 61 -14.26 3.59 -5.27
CA LYS A 61 -14.33 2.59 -6.36
C LYS A 61 -13.15 2.69 -7.33
N HIS A 62 -12.50 3.84 -7.39
CA HIS A 62 -11.34 4.08 -8.23
C HIS A 62 -10.40 5.05 -7.52
N PHE A 63 -9.16 4.65 -7.29
CA PHE A 63 -8.15 5.50 -6.66
C PHE A 63 -6.73 5.07 -7.02
N MET A 64 -5.78 5.97 -6.73
CA MET A 64 -4.37 5.77 -7.07
C MET A 64 -3.48 5.73 -5.81
N PRO A 65 -3.23 4.55 -5.22
CA PRO A 65 -2.31 4.46 -4.08
C PRO A 65 -0.88 4.81 -4.48
N ILE A 66 -0.21 5.56 -3.60
CA ILE A 66 1.17 6.02 -3.79
C ILE A 66 2.08 5.31 -2.79
N PHE A 67 2.99 4.48 -3.31
CA PHE A 67 4.02 3.82 -2.54
C PHE A 67 5.31 4.63 -2.61
N VAL A 68 5.67 5.26 -1.49
CA VAL A 68 6.94 5.99 -1.35
C VAL A 68 7.89 5.20 -0.46
N GLU A 69 9.13 5.08 -0.92
CA GLU A 69 10.20 4.62 -0.06
C GLU A 69 10.56 5.75 0.90
N LEU A 70 10.21 5.57 2.17
CA LEU A 70 10.64 6.48 3.23
C LEU A 70 12.14 6.31 3.43
N PRO A 71 12.91 7.41 3.58
CA PRO A 71 14.27 7.29 4.06
C PRO A 71 14.23 6.57 5.41
N ALA A 72 15.11 5.59 5.60
CA ALA A 72 15.23 4.93 6.88
C ALA A 72 15.34 6.01 7.97
N PRO A 73 14.57 5.90 9.09
CA PRO A 73 14.77 6.82 10.19
C PRO A 73 16.25 6.77 10.58
N PRO A 74 16.87 7.93 10.91
CA PRO A 74 18.25 7.94 11.35
C PRO A 74 18.41 6.88 12.45
N LYS A 75 19.43 6.03 12.32
CA LYS A 75 19.76 5.03 13.34
C LYS A 75 19.98 5.76 14.65
N GLU A 76 18.95 5.87 15.49
CA GLU A 76 19.08 6.45 16.82
C GLU A 76 20.00 5.51 17.60
N LYS A 77 21.25 5.94 17.80
CA LYS A 77 22.21 5.21 18.60
C LYS A 77 21.73 5.23 20.05
N GLY A 78 21.10 4.13 20.47
CA GLY A 78 21.08 3.68 21.85
C GLY A 78 20.03 4.32 22.76
N LYS A 79 18.87 3.67 22.87
CA LYS A 79 18.18 3.50 24.16
C LYS A 79 17.22 2.30 24.05
N PRO A 80 17.19 1.34 25.00
CA PRO A 80 16.12 0.37 25.06
C PRO A 80 14.88 1.12 25.55
N GLY A 81 14.14 1.70 24.60
CA GLY A 81 12.81 2.22 24.85
C GLY A 81 11.86 1.04 25.01
N THR A 82 11.52 0.71 26.25
CA THR A 82 10.31 -0.03 26.60
C THR A 82 9.11 0.75 26.07
N GLY A 83 8.82 0.59 24.78
CA GLY A 83 7.66 1.12 24.09
C GLY A 83 6.67 -0.01 23.91
N LEU A 84 5.84 -0.16 24.94
CA LEU A 84 4.62 -0.95 24.97
C LEU A 84 3.96 -1.02 23.58
N PHE A 85 4.05 -2.18 22.93
CA PHE A 85 3.12 -2.54 21.87
C PHE A 85 1.73 -2.59 22.51
N ASP A 86 1.03 -1.46 22.51
CA ASP A 86 -0.38 -1.44 22.84
C ASP A 86 -1.11 -2.18 21.72
N THR A 87 -1.50 -3.41 22.02
CA THR A 87 -2.26 -4.33 21.18
C THR A 87 -3.68 -3.85 20.84
N ARG A 88 -3.99 -2.55 21.01
CA ARG A 88 -5.35 -1.99 20.87
C ARG A 88 -5.52 -0.94 19.77
N THR A 89 -4.55 -0.76 18.87
CA THR A 89 -4.80 -0.04 17.62
C THR A 89 -5.05 -1.06 16.51
N PRO A 90 -6.26 -1.13 15.92
CA PRO A 90 -6.51 -2.03 14.81
C PRO A 90 -5.68 -1.54 13.63
N SER A 91 -4.57 -2.23 13.37
CA SER A 91 -3.88 -2.09 12.11
C SER A 91 -4.88 -2.46 11.00
N ILE A 92 -5.16 -1.50 10.13
CA ILE A 92 -6.00 -1.66 8.93
C ILE A 92 -5.57 -2.85 8.05
N CYS A 93 -4.37 -3.41 8.27
CA CYS A 93 -3.81 -4.50 7.48
C CYS A 93 -3.69 -5.85 8.22
N ARG A 94 -4.48 -6.14 9.25
CA ARG A 94 -4.42 -7.45 9.92
C ARG A 94 -5.20 -8.52 9.13
N GLY A 95 -4.51 -9.17 8.17
CA GLY A 95 -5.06 -10.32 7.45
C GLY A 95 -4.32 -10.80 6.19
N CYS A 96 -3.02 -10.53 6.04
CA CYS A 96 -2.18 -11.16 5.01
C CYS A 96 -1.27 -12.22 5.63
#